data_AF-A0A7J6UN43-F1
#
_entry.id   AF-A0A7J6UN43-F1
#
_cell.length_a   1.000
_cell.length_b   1.000
_cell.length_c   1.000
_cell.angle_alpha   90.00
_cell.angle_beta   90.00
_cell.angle_gamma   90.00
#
_symmetry.space_group_name_H-M   'P 1'
#
loop_
_entity.id
_entity.type
_entity.pdbx_description
1 polymer ?
#
loop_
_entity_poly.entity_id
_entity_poly.type
_entity_poly.pdbx_seq_one_letter_code
_entity_poly.pdbx_strand_id
1 'polypeptide(L)'
;MAALSSFLFVASLAVPSEGLDTVEGKHKIMGVNPKLHNYYEPVAPPQYGGHQFFQCDPLARSGTELVPYESLNDDFCDCSNGADEPGTAACSHFPGAAFYCENKGSVPKLVWASHVGDGVCDCCDGSDEWQLGGCENFCAAEGSKIRQQREADLERIEAGLRQKEEERSHTDEKLAQWKAELEELKAKLPELEAASNAAQVELGELEHEEHKRREAEAAERSGENAEESDVLSGEVKVSFHRF
;
A
#
# COMPACT_ATOMS: atom_id res chain seq x y z
N MET A 1 66.03 39.73 -45.15
CA MET A 1 65.09 40.80 -44.74
C MET A 1 63.74 40.53 -45.38
N ALA A 2 62.77 40.07 -44.59
CA ALA A 2 61.32 40.23 -44.77
C ALA A 2 60.66 39.33 -43.71
N ALA A 3 60.23 39.95 -42.60
CA ALA A 3 59.45 39.30 -41.56
C ALA A 3 57.98 39.26 -41.99
N LEU A 4 57.35 38.08 -41.96
CA LEU A 4 55.91 37.93 -42.07
C LEU A 4 55.39 37.38 -40.75
N SER A 5 55.05 38.30 -39.85
CA SER A 5 54.29 38.06 -38.63
C SER A 5 52.82 37.97 -39.00
N SER A 6 52.27 36.76 -39.06
CA SER A 6 50.83 36.56 -39.23
C SER A 6 50.19 36.37 -37.86
N PHE A 7 49.55 37.43 -37.39
CA PHE A 7 48.77 37.47 -36.14
C PHE A 7 47.60 36.48 -36.23
N LEU A 8 47.54 35.54 -35.29
CA LEU A 8 46.34 34.76 -35.00
C LEU A 8 45.35 35.66 -34.25
N PHE A 9 44.25 36.04 -34.92
CA PHE A 9 43.11 36.69 -34.30
C PHE A 9 42.37 35.65 -33.44
N VAL A 10 42.57 35.69 -32.13
CA VAL A 10 41.70 34.97 -31.19
C VAL A 10 40.42 35.80 -31.07
N ALA A 11 39.35 35.34 -31.72
CA ALA A 11 38.02 35.89 -31.50
C ALA A 11 37.59 35.54 -30.08
N SER A 12 37.72 36.49 -29.16
CA SER A 12 37.12 36.42 -27.83
C SER A 12 35.60 36.45 -28.00
N LEU A 13 34.95 35.29 -27.87
CA LEU A 13 33.50 35.23 -27.70
C LEU A 13 33.18 35.83 -26.33
N ALA A 14 32.92 37.14 -26.32
CA ALA A 14 32.25 37.79 -25.21
C ALA A 14 30.84 37.20 -25.14
N VAL A 15 30.59 36.38 -24.13
CA VAL A 15 29.22 36.02 -23.71
C VAL A 15 28.64 37.30 -23.10
N PRO A 16 27.56 37.88 -23.66
CA PRO A 16 26.87 38.97 -22.98
C PRO A 16 26.24 38.42 -21.70
N SER A 17 26.80 38.79 -20.56
CA SER A 17 26.13 38.68 -19.26
C SER A 17 25.33 39.95 -19.06
N GLU A 18 24.06 39.94 -19.47
CA GLU A 18 23.02 40.86 -19.00
C GLU A 18 21.70 40.45 -19.64
N GLY A 19 20.75 40.05 -18.80
CA GLY A 19 19.44 39.62 -19.25
C GLY A 19 18.78 38.72 -18.22
N LEU A 20 18.18 39.37 -17.23
CA LEU A 20 17.11 38.85 -16.39
C LEU A 20 16.27 37.85 -17.20
N ASP A 21 16.16 36.59 -16.75
CA ASP A 21 15.30 35.58 -17.36
C ASP A 21 13.83 36.03 -17.27
N THR A 22 13.39 36.88 -18.19
CA THR A 22 11.99 37.15 -18.46
C THR A 22 11.48 36.04 -19.37
N VAL A 23 11.17 34.89 -18.78
CA VAL A 23 10.26 33.93 -19.39
C VAL A 23 8.84 34.48 -19.19
N GLU A 24 8.24 34.96 -20.28
CA GLU A 24 6.79 35.12 -20.48
C GLU A 24 5.97 35.72 -19.32
N GLY A 25 6.00 37.05 -19.19
CA GLY A 25 4.78 37.88 -19.10
C GLY A 25 3.67 37.58 -18.08
N LYS A 26 3.88 36.76 -17.05
CA LYS A 26 2.97 36.59 -15.91
C LYS A 26 3.72 36.97 -14.65
N HIS A 27 3.19 37.94 -13.91
CA HIS A 27 3.73 38.28 -12.59
C HIS A 27 3.66 37.02 -11.71
N LYS A 28 4.83 36.47 -11.38
CA LYS A 28 4.94 35.30 -10.51
C LYS A 28 4.51 35.73 -9.11
N ILE A 29 3.28 35.41 -8.72
CA ILE A 29 2.80 35.67 -7.36
C ILE A 29 3.44 34.69 -6.38
N MET A 30 3.90 35.23 -5.25
CA MET A 30 4.51 34.46 -4.17
C MET A 30 3.47 33.67 -3.37
N GLY A 31 3.88 32.53 -2.81
CA GLY A 31 3.01 31.73 -1.94
C GLY A 31 1.88 30.98 -2.65
N VAL A 32 1.83 31.05 -3.98
CA VAL A 32 0.86 30.33 -4.80
C VAL A 32 1.55 29.29 -5.67
N ASN A 33 0.92 28.11 -5.80
CA ASN A 33 1.32 27.10 -6.77
C ASN A 33 1.34 27.70 -8.20
N PRO A 34 2.44 27.56 -8.97
CA PRO A 34 2.54 28.09 -10.33
C PRO A 34 1.38 27.72 -11.26
N LYS A 35 0.75 26.56 -11.05
CA LYS A 35 -0.43 26.12 -11.84
C LYS A 35 -1.68 26.94 -11.59
N LEU A 36 -1.72 27.71 -10.49
CA LEU A 36 -2.86 28.51 -10.07
C LEU A 36 -2.65 30.01 -10.28
N HIS A 37 -1.49 30.46 -10.80
CA HIS A 37 -1.18 31.89 -10.97
C HIS A 37 -2.20 32.64 -11.83
N ASN A 38 -2.86 31.97 -12.78
CA ASN A 38 -3.91 32.58 -13.61
C ASN A 38 -5.11 33.08 -12.80
N TYR A 39 -5.37 32.51 -11.62
CA TYR A 39 -6.46 32.94 -10.72
C TYR A 39 -6.13 34.24 -9.97
N TYR A 40 -4.87 34.70 -10.05
CA TYR A 40 -4.35 35.89 -9.39
C TYR A 40 -3.97 37.00 -10.38
N GLU A 41 -4.45 36.89 -11.63
CA GLU A 41 -4.32 37.97 -12.61
C GLU A 41 -5.37 39.07 -12.32
N PRO A 42 -5.03 40.36 -12.51
CA PRO A 42 -5.95 41.46 -12.24
C PRO A 42 -7.15 41.44 -13.20
N VAL A 43 -8.33 41.75 -12.66
CA VAL A 43 -9.53 42.04 -13.45
C VAL A 43 -9.77 43.55 -13.50
N ALA A 44 -10.24 44.07 -14.64
CA ALA A 44 -10.52 45.51 -14.80
C ALA A 44 -11.98 45.72 -15.25
N PRO A 45 -12.95 45.72 -14.31
CA PRO A 45 -14.35 45.85 -14.67
C PRO A 45 -14.64 47.25 -15.27
N PRO A 46 -15.38 47.34 -16.40
CA PRO A 46 -15.61 48.62 -17.09
C PRO A 46 -16.26 49.71 -16.22
N GLN A 47 -17.07 49.29 -15.23
CA GLN A 47 -17.75 50.19 -14.32
C GLN A 47 -16.81 51.01 -13.41
N TYR A 48 -15.55 50.58 -13.26
CA TYR A 48 -14.55 51.25 -12.41
C TYR A 48 -13.47 51.96 -13.23
N GLY A 49 -13.78 52.44 -14.43
CA GLY A 49 -12.88 53.34 -15.17
C GLY A 49 -11.52 52.75 -15.53
N GLY A 50 -11.38 51.41 -15.56
CA GLY A 50 -10.14 50.71 -15.88
C GLY A 50 -9.21 50.44 -14.68
N HIS A 51 -9.63 50.72 -13.45
CA HIS A 51 -8.89 50.29 -12.26
C HIS A 51 -8.80 48.76 -12.18
N GLN A 52 -7.65 48.26 -11.71
CA GLN A 52 -7.37 46.83 -11.56
C GLN A 52 -7.78 46.35 -10.17
N PHE A 53 -8.45 45.20 -10.13
CA PHE A 53 -8.93 44.54 -8.92
C PHE A 53 -8.45 43.10 -8.89
N PHE A 54 -8.25 42.57 -7.69
CA PHE A 54 -8.15 41.15 -7.44
C PHE A 54 -9.53 40.60 -7.08
N GLN A 55 -9.84 39.40 -7.58
CA GLN A 55 -11.09 38.70 -7.29
C GLN A 55 -10.82 37.63 -6.22
N CYS A 56 -11.33 37.86 -5.00
CA CYS A 56 -11.08 36.99 -3.85
C CYS A 56 -11.53 35.53 -4.04
N ASP A 57 -12.60 35.31 -4.82
CA ASP A 57 -13.05 33.98 -5.20
C ASP A 57 -13.41 33.93 -6.70
N PRO A 58 -12.52 33.40 -7.56
CA PRO A 58 -12.79 33.24 -8.99
C PRO A 58 -13.86 32.17 -9.30
N LEU A 59 -14.20 31.31 -8.34
CA LEU A 59 -15.15 30.21 -8.50
C LEU A 59 -16.52 30.48 -7.87
N ALA A 60 -16.68 31.60 -7.14
CA ALA A 60 -17.93 31.98 -6.50
C ALA A 60 -19.08 32.11 -7.53
N ARG A 61 -20.19 31.41 -7.27
CA ARG A 61 -21.41 31.45 -8.11
C ARG A 61 -22.29 32.69 -7.85
N SER A 62 -22.04 33.44 -6.80
CA SER A 62 -22.78 34.65 -6.44
C SER A 62 -21.83 35.70 -5.86
N GLY A 63 -21.78 36.87 -6.48
CA GLY A 63 -21.05 38.04 -5.96
C GLY A 63 -19.55 37.80 -5.82
N THR A 64 -18.77 38.29 -6.77
CA THR A 64 -17.31 38.25 -6.68
C THR A 64 -16.87 39.41 -5.80
N GLU A 65 -16.37 39.11 -4.60
CA GLU A 65 -15.70 40.11 -3.76
C GLU A 65 -14.46 40.62 -4.53
N LEU A 66 -14.35 41.94 -4.64
CA LEU A 66 -13.29 42.61 -5.38
C LEU A 66 -12.55 43.54 -4.42
N VAL A 67 -11.23 43.37 -4.35
CA VAL A 67 -10.31 44.26 -3.65
C VAL A 67 -9.38 44.92 -4.68
N PRO A 68 -8.82 46.11 -4.41
CA PRO A 68 -7.80 46.68 -5.29
C PRO A 68 -6.69 45.66 -5.58
N TYR A 69 -6.16 45.61 -6.80
CA TYR A 69 -5.09 44.64 -7.09
C TYR A 69 -3.83 44.87 -6.25
N GLU A 70 -3.64 46.10 -5.78
CA GLU A 70 -2.55 46.48 -4.88
C GLU A 70 -2.69 45.89 -3.47
N SER A 71 -3.90 45.46 -3.07
CA SER A 71 -4.15 44.72 -1.82
C SER A 71 -3.63 43.28 -1.85
N LEU A 72 -3.12 42.80 -2.99
CA LEU A 72 -2.64 41.44 -3.10
C LEU A 72 -1.23 41.33 -2.51
N ASN A 73 -1.07 40.53 -1.46
CA ASN A 73 0.15 40.41 -0.67
C ASN A 73 0.63 41.75 -0.08
N ASP A 74 -0.27 42.56 0.45
CA ASP A 74 0.04 43.88 1.03
C ASP A 74 0.21 43.85 2.56
N ASP A 75 0.17 42.65 3.16
CA ASP A 75 0.25 42.40 4.60
C ASP A 75 -1.00 42.89 5.34
N PHE A 76 -2.15 42.92 4.65
CA PHE A 76 -3.45 43.22 5.21
C PHE A 76 -4.53 42.28 4.67
N CYS A 77 -5.33 41.71 5.58
CA CYS A 77 -6.33 40.73 5.19
C CYS A 77 -7.65 41.40 4.75
N ASP A 78 -7.78 41.70 3.46
CA ASP A 78 -8.93 42.35 2.84
C ASP A 78 -10.02 41.36 2.42
N CYS A 79 -9.66 40.19 1.88
CA CYS A 79 -10.67 39.23 1.41
C CYS A 79 -11.33 38.48 2.57
N SER A 80 -12.65 38.29 2.49
CA SER A 80 -13.43 37.52 3.48
C SER A 80 -13.07 36.02 3.57
N ASN A 81 -12.25 35.51 2.64
CA ASN A 81 -11.70 34.16 2.62
C ASN A 81 -10.16 34.12 2.74
N GLY A 82 -9.51 35.28 2.86
CA GLY A 82 -8.05 35.45 2.94
C GLY A 82 -7.26 35.07 1.68
N ALA A 83 -7.92 35.03 0.52
CA ALA A 83 -7.28 34.65 -0.74
C ALA A 83 -6.29 35.68 -1.29
N ASP A 84 -6.34 36.91 -0.81
CA ASP A 84 -5.46 38.05 -1.15
C ASP A 84 -4.07 37.96 -0.52
N GLU A 85 -3.89 37.12 0.50
CA GLU A 85 -2.63 37.00 1.23
C GLU A 85 -1.98 35.61 1.13
N PRO A 86 -1.75 35.07 -0.09
CA PRO A 86 -1.04 33.79 -0.23
C PRO A 86 0.45 33.87 0.14
N GLY A 87 1.04 35.08 0.09
CA GLY A 87 2.46 35.36 0.24
C GLY A 87 2.86 36.01 1.57
N THR A 88 1.92 36.25 2.48
CA THR A 88 2.16 36.88 3.80
C THR A 88 1.43 36.10 4.92
N ALA A 89 1.59 36.55 6.16
CA ALA A 89 0.91 36.01 7.34
C ALA A 89 -0.40 36.73 7.70
N ALA A 90 -0.80 37.78 6.97
CA ALA A 90 -1.89 38.67 7.36
C ALA A 90 -3.25 37.96 7.51
N CYS A 91 -3.50 36.94 6.68
CA CYS A 91 -4.71 36.12 6.73
C CYS A 91 -4.56 34.79 7.50
N SER A 92 -3.56 34.68 8.39
CA SER A 92 -3.26 33.44 9.12
C SER A 92 -4.36 32.94 10.06
N HIS A 93 -5.34 33.78 10.39
CA HIS A 93 -6.53 33.36 11.15
C HIS A 93 -7.53 32.52 10.33
N PHE A 94 -7.41 32.49 9.00
CA PHE A 94 -8.31 31.71 8.16
C PHE A 94 -7.95 30.22 8.15
N PRO A 95 -8.93 29.32 8.32
CA PRO A 95 -8.68 27.89 8.22
C PRO A 95 -8.17 27.51 6.83
N GLY A 96 -6.98 26.92 6.76
CA GLY A 96 -6.36 26.50 5.50
C GLY A 96 -5.56 27.59 4.78
N ALA A 97 -5.38 28.77 5.39
CA ALA A 97 -4.42 29.76 4.93
C ALA A 97 -3.01 29.15 4.94
N ALA A 98 -2.40 29.06 3.77
CA ALA A 98 -1.14 28.37 3.58
C ALA A 98 -0.33 29.03 2.47
N PHE A 99 0.98 29.02 2.67
CA PHE A 99 1.98 29.52 1.73
C PHE A 99 2.61 28.35 0.97
N TYR A 100 2.72 28.48 -0.34
CA TYR A 100 3.34 27.48 -1.21
C TYR A 100 4.84 27.73 -1.40
N CYS A 101 5.67 26.86 -0.81
CA CYS A 101 7.09 26.77 -1.14
C CYS A 101 7.27 25.97 -2.43
N GLU A 102 7.88 26.57 -3.45
CA GLU A 102 8.17 25.88 -4.72
C GLU A 102 9.27 24.83 -4.53
N ASN A 103 10.25 25.10 -3.66
CA ASN A 103 11.32 24.19 -3.27
C ASN A 103 12.03 23.56 -4.48
N LYS A 104 12.44 24.38 -5.46
CA LYS A 104 13.09 23.90 -6.68
C LYS A 104 14.30 23.00 -6.33
N GLY A 105 14.29 21.77 -6.82
CA GLY A 105 15.32 20.76 -6.52
C GLY A 105 14.96 19.81 -5.39
N SER A 106 13.92 20.10 -4.60
CA SER A 106 13.30 19.26 -3.57
C SER A 106 11.80 19.03 -3.87
N VAL A 107 11.03 18.69 -2.85
CA VAL A 107 9.57 18.48 -2.94
C VAL A 107 8.85 19.78 -2.56
N PRO A 108 7.95 20.30 -3.41
CA PRO A 108 7.12 21.45 -3.06
C PRO A 108 6.27 21.16 -1.83
N LYS A 109 6.05 22.17 -0.99
CA LYS A 109 5.27 22.00 0.23
C LYS A 109 4.40 23.23 0.53
N LEU A 110 3.38 23.01 1.33
CA LEU A 110 2.57 24.06 1.93
C LEU A 110 3.02 24.23 3.37
N VAL A 111 3.22 25.48 3.79
CA VAL A 111 3.45 25.87 5.18
C VAL A 111 2.27 26.72 5.64
N TRP A 112 2.01 26.78 6.94
CA TRP A 112 0.93 27.62 7.47
C TRP A 112 1.23 29.09 7.21
N ALA A 113 0.23 29.89 6.89
CA ALA A 113 0.45 31.33 6.66
C ALA A 113 1.07 32.02 7.88
N SER A 114 0.80 31.55 9.11
CA SER A 114 1.42 32.07 10.34
C SER A 114 2.93 31.87 10.44
N HIS A 115 3.52 31.01 9.60
CA HIS A 115 4.96 30.78 9.56
C HIS A 115 5.67 31.66 8.52
N VAL A 116 4.95 32.49 7.78
CA VAL A 116 5.55 33.38 6.78
C VAL A 116 6.08 34.61 7.51
N GLY A 117 7.39 34.83 7.46
CA GLY A 117 8.04 36.00 8.08
C GLY A 117 8.09 35.93 9.61
N ASP A 118 8.02 34.73 10.19
CA ASP A 118 8.03 34.52 11.64
C ASP A 118 9.45 34.39 12.23
N GLY A 119 10.47 34.43 11.37
CA GLY A 119 11.88 34.26 11.72
C GLY A 119 12.37 32.81 11.75
N VAL A 120 11.53 31.84 11.37
CA VAL A 120 11.86 30.41 11.32
C VAL A 120 11.88 29.94 9.87
N CYS A 121 12.97 29.31 9.47
CA CYS A 121 13.11 28.76 8.11
C CYS A 121 12.37 27.43 7.99
N ASP A 122 11.13 27.45 7.52
CA ASP A 122 10.40 26.26 7.14
C ASP A 122 10.72 25.85 5.70
N CYS A 123 10.59 26.72 4.70
CA CYS A 123 10.84 26.35 3.30
C CYS A 123 12.33 26.04 3.08
N CYS A 124 12.66 24.96 2.34
CA CYS A 124 14.07 24.67 2.03
C CYS A 124 14.70 25.70 1.10
N ASP A 125 13.86 26.44 0.36
CA ASP A 125 14.28 27.54 -0.51
C ASP A 125 14.30 28.89 0.21
N GLY A 126 13.87 28.92 1.48
CA GLY A 126 13.81 30.12 2.32
C GLY A 126 12.80 31.17 1.88
N SER A 127 11.83 30.79 1.04
CA SER A 127 10.86 31.74 0.45
C SER A 127 9.78 32.23 1.42
N ASP A 128 9.55 31.52 2.51
CA ASP A 128 8.71 31.91 3.65
C ASP A 128 9.26 33.15 4.38
N GLU A 129 10.59 33.26 4.51
CA GLU A 129 11.24 34.35 5.25
C GLU A 129 11.68 35.52 4.35
N TRP A 130 11.02 35.69 3.19
CA TRP A 130 11.41 36.67 2.18
C TRP A 130 11.43 38.12 2.70
N GLN A 131 10.54 38.46 3.65
CA GLN A 131 10.46 39.79 4.26
C GLN A 131 11.68 40.09 5.17
N LEU A 132 12.30 39.05 5.73
CA LEU A 132 13.44 39.15 6.65
C LEU A 132 14.80 38.97 5.95
N GLY A 133 14.82 38.88 4.62
CA GLY A 133 16.03 38.66 3.81
C GLY A 133 16.24 37.22 3.37
N GLY A 134 15.28 36.32 3.66
CA GLY A 134 15.28 34.92 3.25
C GLY A 134 16.24 34.03 4.04
N CYS A 135 16.10 32.73 3.82
CA CYS A 135 16.98 31.71 4.41
C CYS A 135 17.97 31.12 3.40
N GLU A 136 18.99 30.40 3.89
CA GLU A 136 19.90 29.63 3.04
C GLU A 136 19.13 28.53 2.30
N ASN A 137 19.36 28.42 1.00
CA ASN A 137 18.71 27.39 0.18
C ASN A 137 19.45 26.04 0.30
N PHE A 138 18.79 25.04 0.87
CA PHE A 138 19.29 23.67 0.98
C PHE A 138 18.47 22.63 0.22
N CYS A 139 17.55 23.07 -0.66
CA CYS A 139 16.65 22.17 -1.41
C CYS A 139 17.40 21.13 -2.25
N ALA A 140 18.56 21.47 -2.82
CA ALA A 140 19.34 20.52 -3.61
C ALA A 140 19.81 19.31 -2.78
N ALA A 141 20.28 19.57 -1.55
CA ALA A 141 20.75 18.54 -0.63
C ALA A 141 19.59 17.70 -0.10
N GLU A 142 18.51 18.35 0.35
CA GLU A 142 17.29 17.68 0.81
C GLU A 142 16.70 16.79 -0.30
N GLY A 143 16.51 17.35 -1.49
CA GLY A 143 15.94 16.63 -2.61
C GLY A 143 16.80 15.45 -3.07
N SER A 144 18.13 15.55 -2.96
CA SER A 144 19.03 14.42 -3.24
C SER A 144 18.77 13.24 -2.30
N LYS A 145 18.65 13.53 -1.00
CA LYS A 145 18.35 12.52 0.02
C LYS A 145 16.97 11.88 -0.20
N ILE A 146 15.97 12.69 -0.52
CA ILE A 146 14.61 12.20 -0.83
C ILE A 146 14.62 11.28 -2.06
N ARG A 147 15.35 11.66 -3.13
CA ARG A 147 15.46 10.82 -4.34
C ARG A 147 16.11 9.48 -4.04
N GLN A 148 17.21 9.47 -3.29
CA GLN A 148 17.89 8.22 -2.88
C GLN A 148 16.97 7.32 -2.06
N GLN A 149 16.22 7.89 -1.11
CA GLN A 149 15.27 7.11 -0.30
C GLN A 149 14.14 6.54 -1.14
N ARG A 150 13.58 7.32 -2.08
CA ARG A 150 12.52 6.85 -2.98
C ARG A 150 12.99 5.73 -3.90
N GLU A 151 14.22 5.82 -4.41
CA GLU A 151 14.80 4.76 -5.23
C GLU A 151 14.93 3.44 -4.44
N ALA A 152 15.47 3.51 -3.22
CA ALA A 152 15.54 2.35 -2.33
C ALA A 152 14.15 1.78 -1.96
N ASP A 153 13.15 2.65 -1.79
CA ASP A 153 11.77 2.23 -1.53
C ASP A 153 11.14 1.53 -2.74
N LEU A 154 11.38 2.04 -3.95
CA LEU A 154 10.92 1.41 -5.19
C LEU A 154 11.52 0.01 -5.34
N GLU A 155 12.83 -0.15 -5.14
CA GLU A 155 13.49 -1.46 -5.19
C GLU A 155 12.88 -2.45 -4.18
N ARG A 156 12.60 -1.98 -2.96
CA ARG A 156 11.97 -2.79 -1.90
C ARG A 156 10.54 -3.20 -2.29
N ILE A 157 9.75 -2.27 -2.83
CA ILE A 157 8.37 -2.55 -3.26
C ILE A 157 8.38 -3.55 -4.42
N GLU A 158 9.23 -3.36 -5.42
CA GLU A 158 9.36 -4.27 -6.56
C GLU A 158 9.79 -5.68 -6.13
N ALA A 159 10.74 -5.80 -5.20
CA ALA A 159 11.12 -7.09 -4.63
C ALA A 159 9.94 -7.76 -3.90
N GLY A 160 9.19 -7.01 -3.10
CA GLY A 160 8.00 -7.53 -2.41
C GLY A 160 6.88 -7.94 -3.37
N LEU A 161 6.68 -7.21 -4.47
CA LEU A 161 5.71 -7.57 -5.51
C LEU A 161 6.10 -8.85 -6.24
N ARG A 162 7.40 -9.06 -6.53
CA ARG A 162 7.90 -10.30 -7.13
C ARG A 162 7.65 -11.51 -6.22
N GLN A 163 8.02 -11.41 -4.95
CA GLN A 163 7.79 -12.49 -3.99
C GLN A 163 6.29 -12.82 -3.86
N LYS A 164 5.44 -11.79 -3.78
CA LYS A 164 3.99 -11.98 -3.71
C LYS A 164 3.45 -12.74 -4.94
N GLU A 165 3.95 -12.44 -6.13
CA GLU A 165 3.52 -13.10 -7.36
C GLU A 165 3.97 -14.58 -7.39
N GLU A 166 5.20 -14.88 -6.96
CA GLU A 166 5.72 -16.24 -6.84
C GLU A 166 4.94 -17.09 -5.82
N GLU A 167 4.63 -16.52 -4.66
CA GLU A 167 3.81 -17.20 -3.64
C GLU A 167 2.39 -17.44 -4.14
N ARG A 168 1.83 -16.49 -4.89
CA ARG A 168 0.51 -16.62 -5.51
C ARG A 168 0.51 -17.74 -6.54
N SER A 169 1.47 -17.78 -7.46
CA SER A 169 1.53 -18.83 -8.48
C SER A 169 1.67 -20.22 -7.86
N HIS A 170 2.55 -20.37 -6.87
CA HIS A 170 2.73 -21.64 -6.16
C HIS A 170 1.47 -22.05 -5.37
N THR A 171 0.76 -21.09 -4.76
CA THR A 171 -0.52 -21.36 -4.08
C THR A 171 -1.59 -21.80 -5.07
N ASP A 172 -1.69 -21.14 -6.22
CA ASP A 172 -2.65 -21.48 -7.29
C ASP A 172 -2.38 -22.88 -7.85
N GLU A 173 -1.11 -23.25 -8.05
CA GLU A 173 -0.70 -24.60 -8.46
C GLU A 173 -1.09 -25.67 -7.43
N LYS A 174 -0.79 -25.45 -6.14
CA LYS A 174 -1.18 -26.39 -5.06
C LYS A 174 -2.68 -26.52 -4.93
N LEU A 175 -3.41 -25.42 -5.07
CA LEU A 175 -4.86 -25.41 -5.00
C LEU A 175 -5.46 -26.20 -6.17
N ALA A 176 -4.85 -26.16 -7.36
CA ALA A 176 -5.24 -27.01 -8.47
C ALA A 176 -4.94 -28.50 -8.20
N GLN A 177 -3.76 -28.83 -7.64
CA GLN A 177 -3.38 -30.20 -7.27
C GLN A 177 -4.32 -30.79 -6.22
N TRP A 178 -4.53 -30.09 -5.11
CA TRP A 178 -5.42 -30.57 -4.03
C TRP A 178 -6.86 -30.71 -4.49
N LYS A 179 -7.33 -29.86 -5.40
CA LYS A 179 -8.65 -30.04 -6.02
C LYS A 179 -8.72 -31.33 -6.84
N ALA A 180 -7.69 -31.64 -7.63
CA ALA A 180 -7.65 -32.86 -8.42
C ALA A 180 -7.59 -34.11 -7.52
N GLU A 181 -6.72 -34.10 -6.51
CA GLU A 181 -6.61 -35.18 -5.51
C GLU A 181 -7.92 -35.40 -4.76
N LEU A 182 -8.61 -34.31 -4.37
CA LEU A 182 -9.89 -34.39 -3.68
C LEU A 182 -10.95 -35.08 -4.54
N GLU A 183 -11.03 -34.75 -5.83
CA GLU A 183 -11.97 -35.39 -6.75
C GLU A 183 -11.62 -36.86 -7.01
N GLU A 184 -10.33 -37.20 -7.12
CA GLU A 184 -9.88 -38.60 -7.23
C GLU A 184 -10.25 -39.40 -5.97
N LEU A 185 -9.99 -38.86 -4.78
CA LEU A 185 -10.26 -39.54 -3.52
C LEU A 185 -11.76 -39.72 -3.30
N LYS A 186 -12.56 -38.70 -3.63
CA LYS A 186 -14.03 -38.80 -3.65
C LYS A 186 -14.52 -39.89 -4.60
N ALA A 187 -13.89 -40.04 -5.77
CA ALA A 187 -14.26 -41.08 -6.73
C ALA A 187 -13.92 -42.50 -6.23
N LYS A 188 -12.83 -42.67 -5.45
CA LYS A 188 -12.43 -43.96 -4.85
C LYS A 188 -13.23 -44.33 -3.59
N LEU A 189 -13.73 -43.33 -2.86
CA LEU A 189 -14.46 -43.51 -1.62
C LEU A 189 -15.59 -44.57 -1.70
N PRO A 190 -16.52 -44.55 -2.67
CA PRO A 190 -17.62 -45.52 -2.71
C PRO A 190 -17.16 -46.97 -2.94
N GLU A 191 -16.11 -47.18 -3.74
CA GLU A 191 -15.56 -48.51 -3.99
C GLU A 191 -14.90 -49.09 -2.73
N LEU A 192 -14.09 -48.28 -2.04
CA LEU A 192 -13.44 -48.70 -0.79
C LEU A 192 -14.46 -48.92 0.33
N GLU A 193 -15.49 -48.08 0.43
CA GLU A 193 -16.59 -48.27 1.38
C GLU A 193 -17.34 -49.57 1.10
N ALA A 194 -17.65 -49.86 -0.17
CA ALA A 194 -18.30 -51.11 -0.56
C ALA A 194 -17.42 -52.33 -0.24
N ALA A 195 -16.12 -52.27 -0.56
CA ALA A 195 -15.16 -53.34 -0.28
C ALA A 195 -14.98 -53.58 1.23
N SER A 196 -14.88 -52.51 2.02
CA SER A 196 -14.80 -52.58 3.48
C SER A 196 -16.05 -53.23 4.07
N ASN A 197 -17.23 -52.80 3.63
CA ASN A 197 -18.50 -53.35 4.11
C ASN A 197 -18.63 -54.83 3.73
N ALA A 198 -18.24 -55.22 2.51
CA ALA A 198 -18.25 -56.61 2.08
C ALA A 198 -17.30 -57.49 2.91
N ALA A 199 -16.06 -57.02 3.14
CA ALA A 199 -15.09 -57.75 3.95
C ALA A 199 -15.52 -57.89 5.42
N GLN A 200 -16.20 -56.89 5.99
CA GLN A 200 -16.79 -56.98 7.34
C GLN A 200 -17.90 -58.02 7.42
N VAL A 201 -18.75 -58.10 6.38
CA VAL A 201 -19.80 -59.14 6.31
C VAL A 201 -19.17 -60.52 6.21
N GLU A 202 -18.21 -60.73 5.31
CA GLU A 202 -17.52 -62.01 5.13
C GLU A 202 -16.80 -62.45 6.42
N LEU A 203 -16.11 -61.52 7.10
CA LEU A 203 -15.48 -61.80 8.37
C LEU A 203 -16.51 -62.26 9.43
N GLY A 204 -17.65 -61.57 9.53
CA GLY A 204 -18.71 -61.94 10.47
C GLY A 204 -19.33 -63.32 10.17
N GLU A 205 -19.45 -63.69 8.90
CA GLU A 205 -19.89 -65.03 8.48
C GLU A 205 -18.89 -66.12 8.89
N LEU A 206 -17.60 -65.89 8.65
CA LEU A 206 -16.52 -66.82 9.02
C LEU A 206 -16.39 -66.98 10.54
N GLU A 207 -16.50 -65.88 11.30
CA GLU A 207 -16.48 -65.93 12.77
C GLU A 207 -17.68 -66.72 13.32
N HIS A 208 -18.86 -66.56 12.73
CA HIS A 208 -20.07 -67.31 13.11
C HIS A 208 -19.96 -68.80 12.79
N GLU A 209 -19.43 -69.15 11.61
CA GLU A 209 -19.12 -70.52 11.22
C GLU A 209 -18.10 -71.16 12.18
N GLU A 210 -17.03 -70.44 12.52
CA GLU A 210 -16.03 -70.93 13.48
C GLU A 210 -16.63 -71.12 14.87
N HIS A 211 -17.49 -70.21 15.33
CA HIS A 211 -18.18 -70.33 16.62
C HIS A 211 -19.03 -71.61 16.68
N LYS A 212 -19.85 -71.86 15.65
CA LYS A 212 -20.65 -73.09 15.55
C LYS A 212 -19.79 -74.35 15.58
N ARG A 213 -18.66 -74.35 14.86
CA ARG A 213 -17.74 -75.49 14.84
C ARG A 213 -17.15 -75.74 16.23
N ARG A 214 -16.71 -74.69 16.94
CA ARG A 214 -16.21 -74.79 18.32
C ARG A 214 -17.27 -75.28 19.30
N GLU A 215 -18.52 -74.85 19.15
CA GLU A 215 -19.65 -75.33 19.95
C GLU A 215 -19.96 -76.81 19.67
N ALA A 216 -19.96 -77.22 18.40
CA ALA A 216 -20.16 -78.62 18.02
C ALA A 216 -19.04 -79.53 18.55
N GLU A 217 -17.76 -79.13 18.39
CA GLU A 217 -16.60 -79.85 18.93
C GLU A 217 -16.65 -79.95 20.47
N ALA A 218 -17.11 -78.89 21.16
CA ALA A 218 -17.29 -78.91 22.61
C ALA A 218 -18.45 -79.84 23.04
N ALA A 219 -19.54 -79.88 22.27
CA ALA A 219 -20.66 -80.77 22.51
C ALA A 219 -20.27 -82.25 22.29
N GLU A 220 -19.55 -82.57 21.21
CA GLU A 220 -19.03 -83.92 20.94
C GLU A 220 -18.07 -84.39 22.05
N ARG A 221 -17.12 -83.54 22.47
CA ARG A 221 -16.21 -83.85 23.57
C ARG A 221 -16.94 -84.04 24.91
N SER A 222 -18.08 -83.36 25.11
CA SER A 222 -18.93 -83.58 26.29
C SER A 222 -19.75 -84.87 26.22
N GLY A 223 -20.11 -85.32 25.01
CA GLY A 223 -20.78 -86.59 24.75
C GLY A 223 -19.85 -87.80 24.86
N GLU A 224 -18.62 -87.70 24.36
CA GLU A 224 -17.59 -88.74 24.53
C GLU A 224 -17.19 -88.90 26.01
N ASN A 225 -17.09 -87.81 26.77
CA ASN A 225 -16.91 -87.88 28.23
C ASN A 225 -18.13 -88.50 28.95
N ALA A 226 -19.33 -88.42 28.38
CA ALA A 226 -20.52 -89.08 28.92
C ALA A 226 -20.56 -90.58 28.58
N GLU A 227 -20.15 -91.00 27.38
CA GLU A 227 -20.03 -92.42 27.00
C GLU A 227 -18.84 -93.12 27.67
N GLU A 228 -17.69 -92.47 27.84
CA GLU A 228 -16.56 -93.03 28.62
C GLU A 228 -16.89 -93.15 30.11
N SER A 229 -17.81 -92.30 30.61
CA SER A 229 -18.36 -92.43 31.97
C SER A 229 -19.40 -93.54 32.13
N ASP A 230 -20.03 -94.02 31.04
CA ASP A 230 -21.05 -95.08 31.08
C ASP A 230 -20.43 -96.48 30.88
N VAL A 231 -19.33 -96.61 30.13
CA VAL A 231 -18.59 -97.89 29.98
C VAL A 231 -17.84 -98.30 31.26
N LEU A 232 -17.51 -97.36 32.16
CA LEU A 232 -16.89 -97.65 33.46
C LEU A 232 -17.90 -98.01 34.58
N SER A 233 -19.21 -98.04 34.29
CA SER A 233 -20.24 -98.36 35.29
C SER A 233 -20.79 -99.81 35.22
N GLY A 234 -20.38 -100.59 34.21
CA GLY A 234 -20.78 -101.99 34.03
C GLY A 234 -19.76 -102.99 34.58
N GLU A 235 -20.18 -103.74 35.61
CA GLU A 235 -19.50 -104.88 36.27
C GLU A 235 -18.53 -104.55 37.41
N VAL A 236 -19.04 -104.57 38.65
CA VAL A 236 -18.66 -105.53 39.71
C VAL A 236 -19.71 -105.42 40.85
N LYS A 237 -20.61 -106.40 40.96
CA LYS A 237 -21.36 -106.67 42.21
C LYS A 237 -20.51 -107.61 43.07
N VAL A 238 -19.83 -107.08 44.10
CA VAL A 238 -19.34 -107.92 45.21
C VAL A 238 -20.30 -107.77 46.39
N SER A 239 -20.98 -108.87 46.68
CA SER A 239 -21.75 -109.07 47.90
C SER A 239 -20.81 -109.13 49.10
N PHE A 240 -20.98 -108.25 50.09
CA PHE A 240 -20.27 -108.33 51.36
C PHE A 240 -21.28 -108.68 52.47
N HIS A 241 -21.15 -109.89 53.01
CA HIS A 241 -21.91 -110.39 54.15
C HIS A 241 -21.27 -109.93 55.47
N ARG A 242 -22.07 -109.22 56.27
CA ARG A 242 -22.24 -109.23 57.74
C ARG A 242 -21.08 -109.75 58.62
N PHE A 243 -20.65 -108.89 59.55
CA PHE A 243 -20.42 -109.23 60.95
C PHE A 243 -21.09 -108.18 61.83
#